data_AF-A0A7I9XT56-F1
#
_entry.id   AF-A0A7I9XT56-F1
#
_cell.length_a   1.000
_cell.length_b   1.000
_cell.length_c   1.000
_cell.angle_alpha   90.00
_cell.angle_beta   90.00
_cell.angle_gamma   90.00
#
_symmetry.space_group_name_H-M   'P 1'
#
loop_
_entity.id
_entity.type
_entity.pdbx_description
1 polymer ?
#
loop_
_entity_poly.entity_id
_entity_poly.type
_entity_poly.pdbx_seq_one_letter_code
_entity_poly.pdbx_strand_id
1 'polypeptide(L)'
;MRAISTDFTRPAAGALAVTLAALLAAFAPAGCAPKNKGAAPSTTSTASAGAQFEVGNTLNYASFGTTAELDCGNGKSLDVGGSNNTLTVKGTCASVNIGGADNKVTLDKIDQHLSVVGLNNTVIYKSGDPKVDNLGSGNTITKK
;
A
#
# COMPACT_ATOMS: atom_id res chain seq x y z
N MET A 1 -5.51 32.10 -39.83
CA MET A 1 -5.47 30.74 -40.40
C MET A 1 -6.44 29.85 -39.63
N ARG A 2 -7.45 29.30 -40.34
CA ARG A 2 -8.35 28.14 -40.05
C ARG A 2 -9.19 28.19 -38.73
N ALA A 3 -10.51 28.43 -38.73
CA ALA A 3 -11.65 27.65 -39.29
C ALA A 3 -11.64 26.19 -38.77
N ILE A 4 -12.72 25.50 -38.38
CA ILE A 4 -13.99 25.18 -39.07
C ILE A 4 -14.95 24.61 -37.97
N SER A 5 -16.12 25.22 -37.71
CA SER A 5 -17.51 24.78 -38.06
C SER A 5 -18.05 23.55 -37.31
N THR A 6 -19.20 23.73 -36.62
CA THR A 6 -20.55 23.18 -36.94
C THR A 6 -20.70 21.71 -36.53
N ASP A 7 -21.70 21.29 -35.79
CA ASP A 7 -23.10 21.17 -36.19
C ASP A 7 -23.84 20.57 -34.99
N PHE A 8 -24.99 21.10 -34.57
CA PHE A 8 -26.06 20.21 -34.10
C PHE A 8 -27.44 20.88 -34.20
N THR A 9 -28.05 20.57 -35.33
CA THR A 9 -29.44 20.76 -35.73
C THR A 9 -30.43 20.09 -34.74
N ARG A 10 -31.50 20.80 -34.38
CA ARG A 10 -32.77 20.31 -33.77
C ARG A 10 -33.58 19.59 -34.87
N PRO A 11 -34.45 18.57 -34.65
CA PRO A 11 -35.67 18.69 -33.80
C PRO A 11 -36.30 17.35 -33.26
N ALA A 12 -37.46 17.49 -32.57
CA ALA A 12 -38.60 16.54 -32.42
C ALA A 12 -38.37 15.23 -31.64
N ALA A 13 -39.33 14.57 -30.97
CA ALA A 13 -40.69 14.79 -30.48
C ALA A 13 -41.08 13.52 -29.68
N GLY A 14 -42.06 13.58 -28.78
CA GLY A 14 -42.76 12.41 -28.22
C GLY A 14 -42.18 11.88 -26.89
N ALA A 15 -42.77 12.20 -25.73
CA ALA A 15 -43.95 11.59 -25.14
C ALA A 15 -43.67 10.22 -24.48
N LEU A 16 -43.70 10.18 -23.14
CA LEU A 16 -44.62 9.33 -22.36
C LEU A 16 -44.44 9.64 -20.87
N ALA A 17 -45.51 10.17 -20.29
CA ALA A 17 -45.76 10.18 -18.87
C ALA A 17 -45.77 8.75 -18.32
N VAL A 18 -45.45 8.56 -17.03
CA VAL A 18 -46.41 8.14 -16.00
C VAL A 18 -45.72 8.26 -14.64
N THR A 19 -46.43 8.95 -13.77
CA THR A 19 -46.22 9.17 -12.34
C THR A 19 -46.00 7.89 -11.55
N LEU A 20 -45.03 7.90 -10.62
CA LEU A 20 -45.21 7.22 -9.34
C LEU A 20 -44.77 8.13 -8.20
N ALA A 21 -45.73 8.36 -7.32
CA ALA A 21 -45.71 9.30 -6.23
C ALA A 21 -44.86 8.82 -5.05
N ALA A 22 -44.38 9.83 -4.31
CA ALA A 22 -44.22 9.87 -2.87
C ALA A 22 -43.27 8.86 -2.20
N LEU A 23 -42.13 9.39 -1.72
CA LEU A 23 -41.79 9.40 -0.30
C LEU A 23 -40.87 10.60 -0.04
N LEU A 24 -41.34 11.49 0.83
CA LEU A 24 -40.66 12.73 1.23
C LEU A 24 -39.54 12.46 2.24
N ALA A 25 -38.57 13.37 2.21
CA ALA A 25 -37.61 13.75 3.25
C ALA A 25 -36.31 12.94 3.36
N ALA A 26 -35.36 13.25 2.46
CA ALA A 26 -33.94 13.11 2.75
C ALA A 26 -33.30 14.51 2.80
N PHE A 27 -32.74 14.83 3.96
CA PHE A 27 -31.90 15.99 4.22
C PHE A 27 -30.73 16.05 3.22
N ALA A 28 -30.56 17.19 2.56
CA ALA A 28 -29.30 17.56 1.92
C ALA A 28 -28.30 17.99 3.01
N PRO A 29 -27.00 17.73 2.79
CA PRO A 29 -26.20 18.87 2.36
C PRO A 29 -25.32 18.59 1.15
N ALA A 30 -25.01 19.70 0.48
CA ALA A 30 -24.16 19.85 -0.68
C ALA A 30 -22.78 19.20 -0.53
N GLY A 31 -22.18 18.80 -1.65
CA GLY A 31 -20.73 18.63 -1.74
C GLY A 31 -20.22 17.68 -2.82
N CYS A 32 -19.97 18.23 -4.00
CA CYS A 32 -18.92 17.87 -4.97
C CYS A 32 -18.63 16.39 -5.33
N ALA A 33 -18.91 16.05 -6.59
CA ALA A 33 -18.26 14.97 -7.31
C ALA A 33 -16.77 15.27 -7.58
N PRO A 34 -15.93 14.22 -7.65
CA PRO A 34 -15.15 14.05 -8.87
C PRO A 34 -15.20 12.61 -9.40
N LYS A 35 -15.46 12.51 -10.70
CA LYS A 35 -15.31 11.30 -11.50
C LYS A 35 -13.83 11.16 -11.86
N ASN A 36 -13.06 10.37 -11.11
CA ASN A 36 -11.69 9.99 -11.48
C ASN A 36 -11.57 8.47 -11.61
N LYS A 37 -11.20 8.01 -12.82
CA LYS A 37 -10.73 6.65 -13.07
C LYS A 37 -9.28 6.56 -12.55
N GLY A 38 -9.07 5.81 -11.49
CA GLY A 38 -7.75 5.45 -10.97
C GLY A 38 -7.91 4.16 -10.18
N ALA A 39 -7.06 3.18 -10.45
CA ALA A 39 -7.09 1.86 -9.83
C ALA A 39 -7.24 1.97 -8.31
N ALA A 40 -8.16 1.20 -7.75
CA ALA A 40 -8.25 1.01 -6.31
C ALA A 40 -6.88 0.55 -5.79
N PRO A 41 -6.35 1.13 -4.69
CA PRO A 41 -5.40 0.39 -3.89
C PRO A 41 -6.19 -0.81 -3.36
N SER A 42 -5.87 -1.99 -3.87
CA SER A 42 -6.34 -3.25 -3.29
C SER A 42 -5.70 -3.38 -1.91
N THR A 43 -6.29 -2.76 -0.90
CA THR A 43 -6.01 -3.09 0.51
C THR A 43 -6.68 -4.41 0.81
N THR A 44 -6.11 -5.50 0.29
CA THR A 44 -6.37 -6.84 0.81
C THR A 44 -5.59 -6.96 2.11
N SER A 45 -6.10 -6.33 3.15
CA SER A 45 -5.63 -6.55 4.52
C SER A 45 -6.15 -7.91 4.97
N THR A 46 -5.48 -8.99 4.55
CA THR A 46 -5.57 -10.26 5.26
C THR A 46 -4.97 -9.99 6.63
N ALA A 47 -5.85 -9.76 7.61
CA ALA A 47 -5.50 -9.45 8.99
C ALA A 47 -4.60 -10.55 9.56
N SER A 48 -3.31 -10.30 9.44
CA SER A 48 -2.28 -10.97 10.20
C SER A 48 -2.19 -10.26 11.55
N ALA A 49 -2.01 -11.00 12.65
CA ALA A 49 -2.09 -10.48 14.02
C ALA A 49 -0.93 -9.52 14.38
N GLY A 50 -0.80 -8.39 13.69
CA GLY A 50 0.15 -7.32 13.98
C GLY A 50 -0.41 -5.97 13.59
N ALA A 51 -0.01 -4.91 14.28
CA ALA A 51 -0.40 -3.55 13.94
C ALA A 51 0.36 -3.12 12.69
N GLN A 52 -0.25 -3.34 11.53
CA GLN A 52 0.23 -2.84 10.25
C GLN A 52 -0.56 -1.58 9.88
N PHE A 53 0.15 -0.50 9.60
CA PHE A 53 -0.47 0.73 9.12
C PHE A 53 0.44 1.41 8.10
N GLU A 54 -0.19 2.02 7.10
CA GLU A 54 0.50 2.75 6.05
C GLU A 54 0.30 4.25 6.30
N VAL A 55 1.41 4.99 6.35
CA VAL A 55 1.40 6.46 6.44
C VAL A 55 2.18 6.99 5.24
N GLY A 56 1.46 7.52 4.25
CA GLY A 56 2.06 7.98 3.00
C GLY A 56 2.64 6.83 2.17
N ASN A 57 3.97 6.77 2.05
CA ASN A 57 4.68 5.76 1.25
C ASN A 57 5.55 4.82 2.11
N THR A 58 5.26 4.77 3.41
CA THR A 58 5.95 3.93 4.41
C THR A 58 4.96 2.99 5.08
N LEU A 59 5.32 1.72 5.08
CA LEU A 59 4.63 0.64 5.78
C LEU A 59 5.29 0.48 7.15
N ASN A 60 4.52 0.67 8.22
CA ASN A 60 4.99 0.40 9.56
C ASN A 60 4.35 -0.88 10.06
N TYR A 61 5.19 -1.82 10.48
CA TYR A 61 4.78 -3.05 11.13
C TYR A 61 5.43 -3.13 12.50
N ALA A 62 4.63 -3.27 13.56
CA ALA A 62 5.15 -3.54 14.89
C ALA A 62 4.23 -4.55 15.60
N SER A 63 4.83 -5.62 16.12
CA SER A 63 4.11 -6.65 16.86
C SER A 63 5.08 -7.54 17.66
N PHE A 64 4.57 -8.55 18.36
CA PHE A 64 5.40 -9.49 19.11
C PHE A 64 4.93 -10.93 18.90
N GLY A 65 5.83 -11.82 18.48
CA GLY A 65 5.54 -13.25 18.35
C GLY A 65 4.57 -13.59 17.21
N THR A 66 4.48 -12.73 16.19
CA THR A 66 3.42 -12.83 15.17
C THR A 66 3.95 -13.05 13.78
N THR A 67 3.10 -13.62 12.91
CA THR A 67 3.41 -13.86 11.50
C THR A 67 2.53 -12.97 10.66
N ALA A 68 3.13 -12.22 9.72
CA ALA A 68 2.39 -11.34 8.82
C ALA A 68 2.97 -11.29 7.42
N GLU A 69 2.09 -10.97 6.47
CA GLU A 69 2.44 -10.69 5.09
C GLU A 69 2.20 -9.21 4.78
N LEU A 70 3.22 -8.55 4.23
CA LEU A 70 3.25 -7.13 3.90
C LEU A 70 3.51 -6.97 2.40
N ASP A 71 2.93 -5.96 1.77
CA ASP A 71 3.15 -5.68 0.36
C ASP A 71 3.78 -4.30 0.18
N CYS A 72 5.05 -4.26 -0.23
CA CYS A 72 5.77 -3.02 -0.52
C CYS A 72 5.33 -2.36 -1.84
N GLY A 73 4.48 -3.01 -2.64
CA GLY A 73 4.09 -2.55 -3.97
C GLY A 73 5.30 -2.20 -4.83
N ASN A 74 5.38 -0.93 -5.26
CA ASN A 74 6.38 -0.42 -6.20
C ASN A 74 7.36 0.57 -5.57
N GLY A 75 8.02 0.17 -4.47
CA GLY A 75 9.10 0.94 -3.85
C GLY A 75 8.70 1.67 -2.57
N LYS A 76 7.74 1.14 -1.80
CA LYS A 76 7.45 1.68 -0.46
C LYS A 76 8.63 1.47 0.48
N SER A 77 8.70 2.28 1.52
CA SER A 77 9.61 2.04 2.64
C SER A 77 8.94 1.11 3.64
N LEU A 78 9.69 0.24 4.29
CA LEU A 78 9.18 -0.67 5.31
C LEU A 78 9.94 -0.49 6.62
N ASP A 79 9.22 -0.21 7.69
CA ASP A 79 9.71 -0.16 9.06
C ASP A 79 9.13 -1.33 9.84
N VAL A 80 10.01 -2.21 10.32
CA VAL A 80 9.69 -3.37 11.15
C VAL A 80 10.13 -3.09 12.57
N GLY A 81 9.25 -3.31 13.54
CA GLY A 81 9.52 -3.21 14.96
C GLY A 81 8.99 -4.41 15.75
N GLY A 82 9.40 -4.47 17.02
CA GLY A 82 8.97 -5.50 17.97
C GLY A 82 9.87 -6.74 17.99
N SER A 83 9.37 -7.89 18.43
CA SER A 83 10.24 -9.06 18.64
C SER A 83 9.63 -10.39 18.23
N ASN A 84 10.48 -11.33 17.80
CA ASN A 84 10.09 -12.69 17.44
C ASN A 84 9.00 -12.74 16.35
N ASN A 85 9.03 -11.80 15.40
CA ASN A 85 8.06 -11.77 14.30
C ASN A 85 8.58 -12.48 13.06
N THR A 86 7.67 -13.10 12.31
CA THR A 86 7.97 -13.68 11.00
C THR A 86 7.23 -12.91 9.91
N LEU A 87 7.97 -12.14 9.12
CA LEU A 87 7.41 -11.25 8.12
C LEU A 87 7.76 -11.70 6.71
N THR A 88 6.75 -11.75 5.85
CA THR A 88 6.91 -12.00 4.42
C THR A 88 6.52 -10.74 3.67
N VAL A 89 7.46 -10.15 2.95
CA VAL A 89 7.30 -8.88 2.27
C VAL A 89 7.35 -9.11 0.77
N LYS A 90 6.22 -8.85 0.11
CA LYS A 90 6.06 -9.01 -1.33
C LYS A 90 6.28 -7.70 -2.07
N GLY A 91 6.65 -7.83 -3.33
CA GLY A 91 6.90 -6.69 -4.21
C GLY A 91 8.30 -6.09 -4.04
N THR A 92 8.42 -4.81 -4.35
CA THR A 92 9.70 -4.09 -4.36
C THR A 92 9.71 -3.05 -3.25
N CYS A 93 10.63 -3.16 -2.30
CA CYS A 93 10.83 -2.14 -1.27
C CYS A 93 11.99 -1.22 -1.67
N ALA A 94 11.83 0.09 -1.49
CA ALA A 94 12.93 1.04 -1.70
C ALA A 94 13.91 0.97 -0.52
N SER A 95 13.40 1.22 0.69
CA SER A 95 14.15 1.18 1.93
C SER A 95 13.49 0.26 2.94
N VAL A 96 14.28 -0.52 3.67
CA VAL A 96 13.81 -1.43 4.70
C VAL A 96 14.58 -1.16 5.98
N ASN A 97 13.88 -0.94 7.08
CA ASN A 97 14.44 -0.71 8.39
C ASN A 97 13.88 -1.73 9.37
N ILE A 98 14.76 -2.51 10.00
CA ILE A 98 14.38 -3.58 10.91
C ILE A 98 14.92 -3.24 12.29
N GLY A 99 14.01 -2.73 13.12
CA GLY A 99 14.18 -2.53 14.54
C GLY A 99 13.63 -3.72 15.33
N GLY A 100 14.16 -3.90 16.54
CA GLY A 100 13.69 -4.92 17.48
C GLY A 100 14.62 -6.13 17.63
N ALA A 101 14.09 -7.30 17.98
CA ALA A 101 14.90 -8.48 18.28
C ALA A 101 14.30 -9.78 17.74
N ASP A 102 15.16 -10.69 17.26
CA ASP A 102 14.77 -12.03 16.82
C ASP A 102 13.69 -12.03 15.73
N ASN A 103 13.64 -10.98 14.89
CA ASN A 103 12.70 -10.93 13.79
C ASN A 103 13.25 -11.66 12.56
N LYS A 104 12.39 -12.42 11.90
CA LYS A 104 12.68 -13.13 10.65
C LYS A 104 11.93 -12.45 9.51
N VAL A 105 12.64 -11.74 8.64
CA VAL A 105 12.05 -10.97 7.55
C VAL A 105 12.49 -11.56 6.21
N THR A 106 11.52 -11.88 5.35
CA THR A 106 11.76 -12.39 4.00
C THR A 106 11.22 -11.39 2.99
N LEU A 107 12.04 -10.90 2.07
CA LEU A 107 11.70 -9.87 1.09
C LEU A 107 11.88 -10.38 -0.34
N ASP A 108 11.01 -9.98 -1.26
CA ASP A 108 11.17 -10.30 -2.67
C ASP A 108 12.28 -9.46 -3.33
N LYS A 109 12.18 -8.12 -3.28
CA LYS A 109 13.19 -7.22 -3.86
C LYS A 109 13.44 -5.98 -3.01
N ILE A 110 14.70 -5.57 -2.91
CA ILE A 110 15.10 -4.30 -2.28
C ILE A 110 15.98 -3.49 -3.23
N ASP A 111 15.61 -2.24 -3.52
CA ASP A 111 16.32 -1.42 -4.51
C ASP A 111 17.38 -0.48 -3.93
N GLN A 112 17.16 0.12 -2.75
CA GLN A 112 18.01 1.22 -2.27
C GLN A 112 18.77 0.87 -1.00
N HIS A 113 18.06 0.55 0.09
CA HIS A 113 18.66 0.49 1.42
C HIS A 113 18.04 -0.58 2.32
N LEU A 114 18.89 -1.26 3.09
CA LEU A 114 18.50 -2.20 4.14
C LEU A 114 19.26 -1.85 5.42
N SER A 115 18.55 -1.30 6.40
CA SER A 115 19.07 -1.00 7.73
C SER A 115 18.58 -2.04 8.73
N VAL A 116 19.50 -2.63 9.47
CA VAL A 116 19.17 -3.58 10.55
C VAL A 116 19.78 -3.04 11.84
N VAL A 117 18.93 -2.42 12.65
CA VAL A 117 19.33 -1.75 13.90
C VAL A 117 19.19 -2.69 15.10
N GLY A 118 18.33 -3.68 14.99
CA GLY A 118 17.98 -4.60 16.07
C GLY A 118 19.02 -5.67 16.44
N LEU A 119 18.63 -6.62 17.28
CA LEU A 119 19.47 -7.74 17.74
C LEU A 119 19.00 -9.09 17.18
N ASN A 120 19.93 -9.95 16.75
CA ASN A 120 19.65 -11.32 16.28
C ASN A 120 18.57 -11.43 15.18
N ASN A 121 18.43 -10.41 14.34
CA ASN A 121 17.45 -10.44 13.25
C ASN A 121 17.98 -11.25 12.07
N THR A 122 17.09 -11.98 11.40
CA THR A 122 17.38 -12.73 10.18
C THR A 122 16.66 -12.09 9.01
N VAL A 123 17.42 -11.56 8.06
CA VAL A 123 16.90 -10.92 6.86
C VAL A 123 17.27 -11.74 5.63
N ILE A 124 16.26 -12.11 4.85
CA ILE A 124 16.43 -12.85 3.60
C ILE A 124 15.79 -12.04 2.49
N TYR A 125 16.51 -11.72 1.43
CA TYR A 125 15.94 -11.05 0.27
C TYR A 125 16.27 -11.79 -1.03
N LYS A 126 15.35 -11.80 -1.99
CA LYS A 126 15.55 -12.60 -3.22
C LYS A 126 16.31 -11.86 -4.31
N SER A 127 16.05 -10.56 -4.47
CA SER A 127 16.62 -9.77 -5.56
C SER A 127 16.94 -8.33 -5.15
N GLY A 128 17.76 -7.68 -5.96
CA GLY A 128 18.25 -6.31 -5.75
C GLY A 128 19.59 -6.24 -5.03
N ASP A 129 20.15 -5.05 -5.00
CA ASP A 129 21.49 -4.76 -4.49
C ASP A 129 21.42 -3.51 -3.57
N PRO A 130 20.71 -3.62 -2.43
CA PRO A 130 20.59 -2.51 -1.51
C PRO A 130 21.92 -2.26 -0.78
N LYS A 131 22.13 -1.02 -0.37
CA LYS A 131 23.14 -0.71 0.63
C LYS A 131 22.71 -1.33 1.97
N VAL A 132 23.49 -2.26 2.49
CA VAL A 132 23.20 -2.95 3.76
C VAL A 132 23.96 -2.28 4.89
N ASP A 133 23.23 -1.70 5.85
CA ASP A 133 23.77 -1.13 7.07
C ASP A 133 23.31 -1.99 8.26
N ASN A 134 24.21 -2.84 8.74
CA ASN A 134 23.98 -3.64 9.94
C ASN A 134 24.52 -2.87 11.15
N LEU A 135 23.64 -2.10 11.79
CA LEU A 135 23.97 -1.24 12.93
C LEU A 135 23.77 -1.95 14.27
N GLY A 136 23.08 -3.09 14.27
CA GLY A 136 22.82 -3.90 15.44
C GLY A 136 23.86 -5.00 15.69
N SER A 137 23.48 -6.05 16.43
CA SER A 137 24.39 -7.16 16.78
C SER A 137 23.72 -8.52 16.57
N GLY A 138 24.49 -9.49 16.10
CA GLY A 138 23.99 -10.86 15.83
C GLY A 138 23.05 -10.97 14.62
N ASN A 139 22.89 -9.91 13.82
CA ASN A 139 22.01 -9.94 12.66
C ASN A 139 22.63 -10.75 11.51
N THR A 140 21.81 -11.54 10.84
CA THR A 140 22.17 -12.35 9.67
C THR A 140 21.42 -11.84 8.45
N ILE A 141 22.14 -11.48 7.40
CA ILE A 141 21.57 -10.98 6.14
C ILE A 141 21.97 -11.94 5.02
N THR A 142 21.01 -12.47 4.27
CA THR A 142 21.22 -13.46 3.20
C THR A 142 20.46 -13.06 1.93
N LYS A 143 21.11 -13.17 0.77
CA LYS A 143 20.48 -13.05 -0.55
C LYS A 143 20.21 -14.46 -1.11
N LYS A 144 18.98 -14.76 -1.56
CA LYS A 144 18.59 -16.11 -2.04
C LYS A 144 17.87 -16.13 -3.39
#